data_AF-A0A7S1UUY0-F1
#
_entry.id   AF-A0A7S1UUY0-F1
#
_cell.length_a   1.000
_cell.length_b   1.000
_cell.length_c   1.000
_cell.angle_alpha   90.00
_cell.angle_beta   90.00
_cell.angle_gamma   90.00
#
_symmetry.space_group_name_H-M   'P 1'
#
loop_
_entity.id
_entity.type
_entity.pdbx_description
1 polymer ?
#
loop_
_entity_poly.entity_id
_entity_poly.type
_entity_poly.pdbx_seq_one_letter_code
_entity_poly.pdbx_strand_id
1 'polypeptide(L)'
;SRVFRIRCADDEDTVEGIDLGANNIVGIPPTELYALPSLRTLAIYSNPLDGIDFEGIQYAVKLKELLIDATGISSVRGLNLAPSLEVLNLRFNKLSGQFPTEIGKLSTLHTLSVAYNELEGTLPSFLEDMTNLRSLLLSTNQIGGNLHSVNFPGSIRRLDLSQNRITGSIPDSFLTLAPFSATLEVDLSDNELTGSVPTDLTRFNSLNVFLRDNRLTGLNSELCDKSSWNEGDVGKYGCNGILCPAGYSAPNGRHSSSGECSKCPNSGGAPYMGASTCAVAESSANTVLVGATVALTMVISAWILS
;
A
#
# COMPACT_ATOMS: atom_id res chain seq x y z
N SER A 1 23.00 4.10 16.08
CA SER A 1 23.65 5.42 15.94
C SER A 1 22.55 6.43 15.70
N ARG A 2 22.54 7.56 16.43
CA ARG A 2 21.57 8.64 16.19
C ARG A 2 21.93 9.32 14.87
N VAL A 3 21.06 9.22 13.88
CA VAL A 3 21.28 9.78 12.54
C VAL A 3 20.66 11.17 12.54
N PHE A 4 21.40 12.16 13.03
CA PHE A 4 21.07 13.56 12.74
C PHE A 4 21.76 13.91 11.43
N ARG A 5 20.99 14.31 10.42
CA ARG A 5 21.55 14.80 9.16
C ARG A 5 20.86 16.09 8.75
N ILE A 6 21.64 17.16 8.70
CA ILE A 6 21.26 18.41 8.06
C ILE A 6 22.01 18.44 6.73
N ARG A 7 21.29 18.66 5.63
CA ARG A 7 21.85 18.89 4.30
C ARG A 7 21.64 20.35 3.93
N CYS A 8 22.72 21.02 3.55
CA CYS A 8 22.69 22.39 3.06
C CYS A 8 22.48 22.39 1.54
N ALA A 9 21.82 23.42 1.01
CA ALA A 9 21.73 23.63 -0.43
C ALA A 9 23.12 23.97 -1.00
N ASP A 10 23.40 23.54 -2.23
CA ASP A 10 24.71 23.77 -2.88
C ASP A 10 24.95 25.26 -3.24
N ASP A 11 23.88 26.04 -3.37
CA ASP A 11 23.86 27.39 -3.95
C ASP A 11 23.40 28.50 -2.98
N GLU A 12 22.92 28.15 -1.79
CA GLU A 12 22.45 29.08 -0.77
C GLU A 12 22.94 28.62 0.61
N ASP A 13 23.34 29.54 1.50
CA ASP A 13 23.64 29.28 2.93
C ASP A 13 22.36 28.89 3.71
N THR A 14 21.64 27.88 3.21
CA THR A 14 20.31 27.47 3.65
C THR A 14 20.22 25.95 3.75
N VAL A 15 19.23 25.48 4.49
CA VAL A 15 19.01 24.05 4.73
C VAL A 15 18.02 23.52 3.71
N GLU A 16 18.40 22.46 2.98
CA GLU A 16 17.53 21.76 2.03
C GLU A 16 16.93 20.47 2.58
N GLY A 17 17.57 19.86 3.58
CA GLY A 17 17.15 18.56 4.10
C GLY A 17 17.39 18.45 5.59
N ILE A 18 16.38 18.01 6.31
CA ILE A 18 16.44 17.75 7.74
C ILE A 18 15.99 16.30 7.97
N ASP A 19 16.91 15.48 8.50
CA ASP A 19 16.62 14.14 9.00
C ASP A 19 16.90 14.07 10.50
N LEU A 20 15.81 13.93 11.24
CA LEU A 20 15.74 13.81 12.69
C LEU A 20 15.16 12.44 13.10
N GLY A 21 15.07 11.48 12.18
CA GLY A 21 14.39 10.22 12.43
C GLY A 21 15.07 9.35 13.49
N ALA A 22 14.27 8.54 14.19
CA ALA A 22 14.74 7.56 15.19
C ALA A 22 15.59 8.16 16.32
N ASN A 23 15.21 9.35 16.82
CA ASN A 23 15.93 10.07 17.87
C ASN A 23 15.15 10.21 19.19
N ASN A 24 13.96 9.61 19.29
CA ASN A 24 13.06 9.72 20.44
C ASN A 24 12.73 11.19 20.79
N ILE A 25 12.58 12.02 19.75
CA ILE A 25 12.17 13.41 19.89
C ILE A 25 10.69 13.45 20.30
N VAL A 26 10.38 14.30 21.27
CA VAL A 26 9.03 14.50 21.82
C VAL A 26 8.56 15.93 21.55
N GLY A 27 7.25 16.12 21.56
CA GLY A 27 6.62 17.43 21.36
C GLY A 27 6.31 17.72 19.89
N ILE A 28 5.86 18.95 19.64
CA ILE A 28 5.44 19.39 18.31
C ILE A 28 6.64 20.07 17.63
N PRO A 29 7.02 19.67 16.40
CA PRO A 29 8.05 20.37 15.65
C PRO A 29 7.70 21.85 15.47
N PRO A 30 8.66 22.79 15.68
CA PRO A 30 8.40 24.21 15.56
C PRO A 30 7.98 24.58 14.12
N THR A 31 7.00 25.47 13.97
CA THR A 31 6.45 25.86 12.66
C THR A 31 7.47 26.63 11.81
N GLU A 32 8.50 27.21 12.44
CA GLU A 32 9.64 27.86 11.79
C GLU A 32 10.40 26.91 10.85
N LEU A 33 10.32 25.60 11.06
CA LEU A 33 10.88 24.61 10.11
C LEU A 33 10.26 24.78 8.72
N TYR A 34 8.96 25.04 8.64
CA TYR A 34 8.26 25.25 7.38
C TYR A 34 8.62 26.58 6.71
N ALA A 35 9.23 27.52 7.43
CA ALA A 35 9.68 28.80 6.89
C ALA A 35 11.09 28.74 6.27
N LEU A 36 11.79 27.60 6.37
CA LEU A 36 13.11 27.43 5.79
C LEU A 36 13.04 27.51 4.25
N PRO A 37 13.74 28.47 3.61
CA PRO A 37 13.49 28.87 2.23
C PRO A 37 13.85 27.81 1.19
N SER A 38 14.71 26.86 1.56
CA SER A 38 15.20 25.81 0.67
C SER A 38 14.84 24.40 1.11
N LEU A 39 14.03 24.25 2.17
CA LEU A 39 13.66 22.94 2.71
C LEU A 39 12.86 22.13 1.68
N ARG A 40 13.44 20.99 1.27
CA ARG A 40 12.89 20.02 0.32
C ARG A 40 12.51 18.70 0.98
N THR A 41 13.27 18.26 1.97
CA THR A 41 13.01 17.02 2.70
C THR A 41 12.93 17.28 4.20
N LEU A 42 11.82 16.90 4.82
CA LEU A 42 11.68 16.84 6.27
C LEU A 42 11.37 15.40 6.68
N ALA A 43 12.32 14.79 7.37
CA ALA A 43 12.23 13.43 7.88
C ALA A 43 12.28 13.45 9.41
N ILE A 44 11.16 13.11 10.03
CA ILE A 44 10.95 13.12 11.49
C ILE A 44 10.42 11.77 11.99
N TYR A 45 10.51 10.72 11.16
CA TYR A 45 10.01 9.37 11.41
C TYR A 45 10.55 8.73 12.70
N SER A 46 9.84 7.74 13.23
CA SER A 46 10.27 6.98 14.42
C SER A 46 10.57 7.88 15.64
N ASN A 47 9.74 8.89 15.86
CA ASN A 47 9.77 9.78 17.02
C ASN A 47 8.36 9.90 17.61
N PRO A 48 8.15 9.83 18.93
CA PRO A 48 6.82 9.93 19.54
C PRO A 48 6.27 11.37 19.49
N LEU A 49 5.68 11.73 18.35
CA LEU A 49 5.20 13.08 18.04
C LEU A 49 3.65 13.12 17.97
N ASP A 50 2.99 12.48 18.94
CA ASP A 50 1.53 12.51 19.02
C ASP A 50 1.02 13.96 19.14
N GLY A 51 -0.10 14.24 18.49
CA GLY A 51 -0.73 15.57 18.47
C GLY A 51 -0.11 16.61 17.54
N ILE A 52 0.81 16.24 16.63
CA ILE A 52 1.21 17.14 15.53
C ILE A 52 -0.04 17.56 14.74
N ASP A 53 -0.17 18.87 14.55
CA ASP A 53 -0.89 19.45 13.44
C ASP A 53 0.10 20.02 12.42
N PHE A 54 -0.30 20.11 11.16
CA PHE A 54 0.55 20.65 10.11
C PHE A 54 0.43 22.17 10.03
N GLU A 55 0.34 22.86 11.17
CA GLU A 55 0.28 24.32 11.23
C GLU A 55 1.54 24.93 10.60
N GLY A 56 1.35 25.91 9.72
CA GLY A 56 2.44 26.60 9.04
C GLY A 56 2.99 25.88 7.81
N ILE A 57 2.54 24.65 7.51
CA ILE A 57 3.05 23.90 6.34
C ILE A 57 2.82 24.62 5.01
N GLN A 58 1.86 25.55 4.94
CA GLN A 58 1.64 26.41 3.76
C GLN A 58 2.86 27.27 3.40
N TYR A 59 3.74 27.55 4.36
CA TYR A 59 4.96 28.34 4.14
C TYR A 59 6.09 27.50 3.53
N ALA A 60 5.99 26.17 3.59
CA ALA A 60 7.00 25.24 3.07
C ALA A 60 6.89 25.07 1.55
N VAL A 61 7.11 26.17 0.82
CA VAL A 61 6.87 26.26 -0.64
C VAL A 61 7.77 25.37 -1.50
N LYS A 62 8.89 24.86 -0.96
CA LYS A 62 9.79 23.92 -1.64
C LYS A 62 9.76 22.51 -1.07
N LEU A 63 8.97 22.23 -0.02
CA LEU A 63 8.95 20.93 0.65
C LEU A 63 8.32 19.88 -0.27
N LYS A 64 9.14 18.92 -0.69
CA LYS A 64 8.78 17.82 -1.60
C LYS A 64 8.54 16.52 -0.87
N GLU A 65 9.30 16.25 0.18
CA GLU A 65 9.27 14.97 0.87
C GLU A 65 9.01 15.17 2.36
N LEU A 66 7.94 14.56 2.86
CA LEU A 66 7.60 14.53 4.27
C LEU A 66 7.54 13.08 4.75
N LEU A 67 8.52 12.70 5.57
CA LEU A 67 8.64 11.35 6.13
C LEU A 67 8.30 11.41 7.63
N ILE A 68 7.10 10.96 7.98
CA ILE A 68 6.52 11.04 9.33
C ILE A 68 5.98 9.68 9.78
N ASP A 69 6.56 8.59 9.26
CA ASP A 69 6.20 7.23 9.64
C ASP A 69 6.61 6.91 11.09
N ALA A 70 5.87 6.01 11.74
CA ALA A 70 6.13 5.57 13.11
C ALA A 70 6.21 6.73 14.13
N THR A 71 5.37 7.75 13.99
CA THR A 71 5.36 8.90 14.91
C THR A 71 4.22 8.90 15.92
N GLY A 72 3.21 8.05 15.67
CA GLY A 72 2.04 7.92 16.54
C GLY A 72 0.94 8.93 16.26
N ILE A 73 1.06 9.74 15.19
CA ILE A 73 0.02 10.69 14.80
C ILE A 73 -1.31 9.96 14.50
N SER A 74 -2.41 10.62 14.84
CA SER A 74 -3.78 10.12 14.65
C SER A 74 -4.61 10.98 13.71
N SER A 75 -4.08 12.12 13.26
CA SER A 75 -4.74 13.05 12.34
C SER A 75 -3.72 13.61 11.33
N VAL A 76 -4.23 14.02 10.16
CA VAL A 76 -3.45 14.76 9.15
C VAL A 76 -3.99 16.17 8.90
N ARG A 77 -4.66 16.74 9.91
CA ARG A 77 -5.26 18.08 9.81
C ARG A 77 -4.23 19.13 9.40
N GLY A 78 -4.59 19.94 8.40
CA GLY A 78 -3.76 21.02 7.87
C GLY A 78 -2.83 20.59 6.74
N LEU A 79 -2.63 19.29 6.53
CA LEU A 79 -1.71 18.78 5.50
C LEU A 79 -2.14 19.21 4.09
N ASN A 80 -3.44 19.40 3.87
CA ASN A 80 -4.02 19.92 2.62
C ASN A 80 -3.50 21.31 2.21
N LEU A 81 -2.80 22.03 3.10
CA LEU A 81 -2.20 23.33 2.82
C LEU A 81 -0.77 23.23 2.26
N ALA A 82 -0.16 22.03 2.25
CA ALA A 82 1.19 21.84 1.73
C ALA A 82 1.20 22.07 0.21
N PRO A 83 1.92 23.09 -0.31
CA PRO A 83 1.75 23.56 -1.67
C PRO A 83 2.45 22.70 -2.74
N SER A 84 3.44 21.90 -2.33
CA SER A 84 4.41 21.33 -3.27
C SER A 84 4.82 19.90 -2.97
N LEU A 85 4.09 19.21 -2.08
CA LEU A 85 4.43 17.89 -1.55
C LEU A 85 4.26 16.79 -2.60
N GLU A 86 5.34 16.05 -2.84
CA GLU A 86 5.46 15.03 -3.88
C GLU A 86 5.49 13.61 -3.28
N VAL A 87 6.13 13.46 -2.12
CA VAL A 87 6.24 12.20 -1.35
C VAL A 87 5.73 12.41 0.07
N LEU A 88 4.78 11.57 0.46
CA LEU A 88 4.22 11.55 1.80
C LEU A 88 4.25 10.14 2.37
N ASN A 89 5.01 9.94 3.45
CA ASN A 89 5.08 8.68 4.17
C ASN A 89 4.47 8.82 5.56
N LEU A 90 3.30 8.20 5.74
CA LEU A 90 2.49 8.16 6.97
C LEU A 90 2.41 6.75 7.56
N ARG A 91 3.31 5.83 7.18
CA ARG A 91 3.24 4.44 7.63
C ARG A 91 3.36 4.29 9.14
N PHE A 92 2.85 3.19 9.69
CA PHE A 92 3.04 2.83 11.11
C PHE A 92 2.55 3.92 12.08
N ASN A 93 1.44 4.57 11.76
CA ASN A 93 0.81 5.58 12.61
C ASN A 93 -0.50 5.06 13.18
N LYS A 94 -1.27 5.94 13.82
CA LYS A 94 -2.57 5.63 14.45
C LYS A 94 -3.70 6.32 13.69
N LEU A 95 -3.56 6.51 12.39
CA LEU A 95 -4.62 7.11 11.58
C LEU A 95 -5.81 6.14 11.54
N SER A 96 -6.97 6.61 11.98
CA SER A 96 -8.18 5.78 12.13
C SER A 96 -9.41 6.42 11.49
N GLY A 97 -10.47 5.65 11.32
CA GLY A 97 -11.69 6.12 10.64
C GLY A 97 -11.52 6.13 9.13
N GLN A 98 -12.28 6.98 8.43
CA GLN A 98 -12.22 7.05 6.96
C GLN A 98 -10.90 7.62 6.45
N PHE A 99 -10.56 7.27 5.20
CA PHE A 99 -9.41 7.84 4.51
C PHE A 99 -9.47 9.40 4.52
N PRO A 100 -8.42 10.10 4.99
CA PRO A 100 -8.47 11.55 5.15
C PRO A 100 -8.65 12.32 3.84
N THR A 101 -9.67 13.18 3.77
CA THR A 101 -10.00 13.98 2.58
C THR A 101 -8.96 15.06 2.26
N GLU A 102 -8.19 15.49 3.26
CA GLU A 102 -7.11 16.45 3.16
C GLU A 102 -6.05 16.02 2.14
N ILE A 103 -5.78 14.72 2.07
CA ILE A 103 -4.82 14.12 1.13
C ILE A 103 -5.27 14.35 -0.32
N GLY A 104 -6.57 14.35 -0.60
CA GLY A 104 -7.11 14.59 -1.93
C GLY A 104 -6.85 16.00 -2.48
N LYS A 105 -6.32 16.93 -1.66
CA LYS A 105 -5.93 18.28 -2.09
C LYS A 105 -4.45 18.40 -2.48
N LEU A 106 -3.65 17.36 -2.23
CA LEU A 106 -2.22 17.34 -2.55
C LEU A 106 -2.01 16.98 -4.03
N SER A 107 -2.27 17.94 -4.92
CA SER A 107 -2.28 17.71 -6.39
C SER A 107 -0.91 17.37 -6.99
N THR A 108 0.18 17.67 -6.29
CA THR A 108 1.56 17.37 -6.72
C THR A 108 2.05 16.00 -6.27
N LEU A 109 1.27 15.31 -5.42
CA LEU A 109 1.68 14.06 -4.81
C LEU A 109 1.81 12.94 -5.85
N HIS A 110 2.98 12.31 -5.90
CA HIS A 110 3.22 11.14 -6.74
C HIS A 110 3.44 9.85 -5.94
N THR A 111 3.80 9.95 -4.66
CA THR A 111 3.96 8.80 -3.77
C THR A 111 3.23 9.05 -2.45
N LEU A 112 2.28 8.18 -2.15
CA LEU A 112 1.56 8.15 -0.88
C LEU A 112 1.71 6.78 -0.23
N SER A 113 2.18 6.77 1.01
CA SER A 113 2.14 5.57 1.84
C SER A 113 1.41 5.83 3.16
N VAL A 114 0.34 5.07 3.39
CA VAL A 114 -0.47 5.09 4.62
C VAL A 114 -0.63 3.66 5.19
N ALA A 115 0.26 2.75 4.79
CA ALA A 115 0.24 1.37 5.23
C ALA A 115 0.50 1.24 6.75
N TYR A 116 0.00 0.18 7.38
CA TYR A 116 0.11 -0.04 8.83
C TYR A 116 -0.52 1.11 9.63
N ASN A 117 -1.82 1.33 9.42
CA ASN A 117 -2.65 2.25 10.20
C ASN A 117 -3.98 1.53 10.57
N GLU A 118 -4.94 2.28 11.09
CA GLU A 118 -6.23 1.79 11.55
C GLU A 118 -7.38 2.34 10.68
N LEU A 119 -7.10 2.69 9.41
CA LEU A 119 -8.10 3.25 8.49
C LEU A 119 -9.16 2.21 8.14
N GLU A 120 -10.41 2.65 8.08
CA GLU A 120 -11.59 1.84 7.77
C GLU A 120 -12.50 2.56 6.75
N GLY A 121 -13.66 1.98 6.45
CA GLY A 121 -14.59 2.51 5.46
C GLY A 121 -14.15 2.18 4.03
N THR A 122 -14.56 2.98 3.05
CA THR A 122 -14.29 2.74 1.63
C THR A 122 -13.14 3.60 1.11
N LEU A 123 -12.49 3.16 0.03
CA LEU A 123 -11.58 4.02 -0.72
C LEU A 123 -12.34 5.24 -1.26
N PRO A 124 -11.78 6.46 -1.16
CA PRO A 124 -12.48 7.68 -1.56
C PRO A 124 -12.40 7.92 -3.07
N SER A 125 -13.46 8.51 -3.64
CA SER A 125 -13.55 8.77 -5.09
C SER A 125 -12.52 9.80 -5.60
N PHE A 126 -12.02 10.69 -4.75
CA PHE A 126 -11.01 11.68 -5.15
C PHE A 126 -9.67 11.07 -5.58
N LEU A 127 -9.44 9.78 -5.33
CA LEU A 127 -8.22 9.11 -5.81
C LEU A 127 -8.09 9.20 -7.33
N GLU A 128 -9.22 9.17 -8.06
CA GLU A 128 -9.26 9.36 -9.51
C GLU A 128 -8.64 10.70 -9.94
N ASP A 129 -8.86 11.76 -9.16
CA ASP A 129 -8.42 13.13 -9.46
C ASP A 129 -6.94 13.38 -9.12
N MET A 130 -6.29 12.45 -8.41
CA MET A 130 -4.87 12.55 -8.04
C MET A 130 -3.97 12.19 -9.23
N THR A 131 -4.06 12.97 -10.31
CA THR A 131 -3.47 12.68 -11.63
C THR A 131 -1.94 12.53 -11.66
N ASN A 132 -1.21 12.96 -10.63
CA ASN A 132 0.23 12.72 -10.49
C ASN A 132 0.59 11.47 -9.70
N LEU A 133 -0.38 10.81 -9.04
CA LEU A 133 -0.16 9.71 -8.12
C LEU A 133 0.31 8.44 -8.84
N ARG A 134 1.56 8.05 -8.60
CA ARG A 134 2.20 6.86 -9.18
C ARG A 134 2.24 5.68 -8.21
N SER A 135 2.37 5.95 -6.92
CA SER A 135 2.45 4.90 -5.90
C SER A 135 1.47 5.18 -4.77
N LEU A 136 0.52 4.26 -4.59
CA LEU A 136 -0.45 4.26 -3.50
C LEU A 136 -0.29 2.99 -2.68
N LEU A 137 0.21 3.12 -1.45
CA LEU A 137 0.49 2.01 -0.54
C LEU A 137 -0.40 2.10 0.70
N LEU A 138 -1.41 1.24 0.79
CA LEU A 138 -2.44 1.23 1.84
C LEU A 138 -2.52 -0.11 2.58
N SER A 139 -1.51 -0.95 2.44
CA SER A 139 -1.53 -2.27 3.04
C SER A 139 -1.64 -2.26 4.56
N THR A 140 -2.20 -3.32 5.12
CA THR A 140 -2.35 -3.48 6.58
C THR A 140 -3.16 -2.33 7.19
N ASN A 141 -4.41 -2.22 6.75
CA ASN A 141 -5.44 -1.34 7.31
C ASN A 141 -6.74 -2.17 7.47
N GLN A 142 -7.87 -1.51 7.69
CA GLN A 142 -9.19 -2.10 7.82
C GLN A 142 -10.14 -1.58 6.72
N ILE A 143 -9.57 -1.11 5.60
CA ILE A 143 -10.32 -0.54 4.47
C ILE A 143 -11.15 -1.65 3.85
N GLY A 144 -12.44 -1.39 3.67
CA GLY A 144 -13.38 -2.31 3.03
C GLY A 144 -14.13 -1.66 1.87
N GLY A 145 -15.36 -2.10 1.69
CA GLY A 145 -16.16 -1.72 0.52
C GLY A 145 -15.73 -2.49 -0.73
N ASN A 146 -16.19 -2.00 -1.88
CA ASN A 146 -16.07 -2.67 -3.16
C ASN A 146 -15.23 -1.81 -4.13
N LEU A 147 -14.34 -2.44 -4.91
CA LEU A 147 -13.53 -1.78 -5.94
C LEU A 147 -14.37 -1.12 -7.05
N HIS A 148 -15.65 -1.48 -7.20
CA HIS A 148 -16.60 -0.78 -8.08
C HIS A 148 -16.89 0.67 -7.66
N SER A 149 -16.58 1.05 -6.42
CA SER A 149 -16.85 2.39 -5.88
C SER A 149 -15.70 3.38 -6.05
N VAL A 150 -14.60 2.98 -6.70
CA VAL A 150 -13.39 3.80 -6.84
C VAL A 150 -12.73 3.59 -8.20
N ASN A 151 -12.20 4.69 -8.76
CA ASN A 151 -11.28 4.63 -9.88
C ASN A 151 -9.88 5.10 -9.42
N PHE A 152 -8.86 4.66 -10.13
CA PHE A 152 -7.48 5.04 -9.88
C PHE A 152 -6.95 5.92 -11.03
N PRO A 153 -6.04 6.87 -10.76
CA PRO A 153 -5.56 7.79 -11.76
C PRO A 153 -4.70 7.06 -12.80
N GLY A 154 -4.70 7.52 -14.05
CA GLY A 154 -3.94 6.88 -15.13
C GLY A 154 -2.41 6.90 -14.96
N SER A 155 -1.91 7.72 -14.02
CA SER A 155 -0.50 7.77 -13.63
C SER A 155 -0.08 6.65 -12.68
N ILE A 156 -1.02 5.88 -12.12
CA ILE A 156 -0.69 4.81 -11.17
C ILE A 156 0.26 3.78 -11.79
N ARG A 157 1.27 3.38 -11.02
CA ARG A 157 2.27 2.36 -11.35
C ARG A 157 2.35 1.29 -10.28
N ARG A 158 2.16 1.69 -9.02
CA ARG A 158 2.17 0.79 -7.87
C ARG A 158 0.93 1.02 -7.01
N LEU A 159 0.17 -0.05 -6.80
CA LEU A 159 -1.04 -0.05 -5.98
C LEU A 159 -0.96 -1.23 -5.02
N ASP A 160 -0.80 -0.96 -3.74
CA ASP A 160 -0.80 -1.98 -2.69
C ASP A 160 -2.01 -1.75 -1.78
N LEU A 161 -3.01 -2.61 -1.91
CA LEU A 161 -4.21 -2.67 -1.07
C LEU A 161 -4.24 -3.95 -0.23
N SER A 162 -3.13 -4.67 -0.13
CA SER A 162 -3.07 -5.96 0.56
C SER A 162 -3.40 -5.86 2.05
N GLN A 163 -3.84 -6.96 2.66
CA GLN A 163 -4.13 -7.01 4.11
C GLN A 163 -5.14 -5.92 4.52
N ASN A 164 -6.30 -5.96 3.89
CA ASN A 164 -7.44 -5.09 4.16
C ASN A 164 -8.73 -5.94 4.22
N ARG A 165 -9.91 -5.31 4.20
CA ARG A 165 -11.23 -5.96 4.22
C ARG A 165 -12.01 -5.67 2.93
N ILE A 166 -11.33 -5.54 1.80
CA ILE A 166 -11.97 -5.22 0.52
C ILE A 166 -12.80 -6.42 0.05
N THR A 167 -14.05 -6.16 -0.32
CA THR A 167 -15.05 -7.17 -0.67
C THR A 167 -15.54 -7.01 -2.11
N GLY A 168 -16.39 -7.93 -2.57
CA GLY A 168 -16.98 -7.87 -3.91
C GLY A 168 -16.02 -8.34 -5.00
N SER A 169 -16.37 -8.13 -6.26
CA SER A 169 -15.52 -8.50 -7.40
C SER A 169 -14.58 -7.36 -7.80
N ILE A 170 -13.48 -7.71 -8.46
CA ILE A 170 -12.67 -6.74 -9.19
C ILE A 170 -13.44 -6.35 -10.45
N PRO A 171 -13.79 -5.06 -10.67
CA PRO A 171 -14.54 -4.63 -11.84
C PRO A 171 -13.70 -4.72 -13.13
N ASP A 172 -14.36 -4.89 -14.27
CA ASP A 172 -13.73 -4.81 -15.60
C ASP A 172 -13.07 -3.44 -15.86
N SER A 173 -13.59 -2.38 -15.22
CA SER A 173 -13.02 -1.03 -15.28
C SER A 173 -11.78 -0.82 -14.38
N PHE A 174 -11.37 -1.84 -13.61
CA PHE A 174 -10.23 -1.72 -12.70
C PHE A 174 -8.97 -1.31 -13.47
N LEU A 175 -8.37 -0.18 -13.08
CA LEU A 175 -7.19 0.43 -13.72
C LEU A 175 -7.39 0.84 -15.19
N THR A 176 -8.63 1.01 -15.67
CA THR A 176 -8.93 1.36 -17.07
C THR A 176 -8.25 2.66 -17.53
N LEU A 177 -8.06 3.62 -16.62
CA LEU A 177 -7.40 4.90 -16.90
C LEU A 177 -5.89 4.78 -17.11
N ALA A 178 -5.25 3.71 -16.63
CA ALA A 178 -3.82 3.48 -16.86
C ALA A 178 -3.58 3.15 -18.35
N PRO A 179 -2.49 3.65 -18.97
CA PRO A 179 -2.20 3.34 -20.37
C PRO A 179 -1.83 1.86 -20.52
N PHE A 180 -2.14 1.25 -21.67
CA PHE A 180 -1.83 -0.16 -21.96
C PHE A 180 -0.32 -0.48 -21.91
N SER A 181 0.52 0.54 -22.15
CA SER A 181 1.99 0.47 -22.07
C SER A 181 2.54 0.63 -20.65
N ALA A 182 1.69 0.88 -19.65
CA ALA A 182 2.13 0.96 -18.27
C ALA A 182 2.71 -0.38 -17.81
N THR A 183 3.78 -0.29 -17.02
CA THR A 183 4.19 -1.38 -16.14
C THR A 183 3.53 -1.15 -14.79
N LEU A 184 2.76 -2.13 -14.34
CA LEU A 184 1.95 -2.05 -13.12
C LEU A 184 2.38 -3.10 -12.11
N GLU A 185 2.46 -2.71 -10.85
CA GLU A 185 2.56 -3.59 -9.69
C GLU A 185 1.30 -3.38 -8.84
N VAL A 186 0.52 -4.44 -8.67
CA VAL A 186 -0.79 -4.40 -8.01
C VAL A 186 -0.85 -5.54 -7.00
N ASP A 187 -0.95 -5.20 -5.73
CA ASP A 187 -1.14 -6.16 -4.66
C ASP A 187 -2.53 -6.00 -4.03
N LEU A 188 -3.36 -7.03 -4.20
CA LEU A 188 -4.69 -7.15 -3.61
C LEU A 188 -4.77 -8.35 -2.66
N SER A 189 -3.62 -8.92 -2.26
CA SER A 189 -3.54 -10.11 -1.43
C SER A 189 -4.20 -9.91 -0.06
N ASP A 190 -4.63 -10.99 0.58
CA ASP A 190 -5.17 -10.98 1.94
C ASP A 190 -6.34 -9.99 2.08
N ASN A 191 -7.37 -10.19 1.26
CA ASN A 191 -8.61 -9.42 1.26
C ASN A 191 -9.81 -10.40 1.18
N GLU A 192 -11.02 -9.87 0.98
CA GLU A 192 -12.25 -10.64 0.85
C GLU A 192 -12.83 -10.58 -0.58
N LEU A 193 -11.97 -10.40 -1.60
CA LEU A 193 -12.40 -10.29 -3.00
C LEU A 193 -13.01 -11.62 -3.48
N THR A 194 -14.09 -11.53 -4.24
CA THR A 194 -14.90 -12.66 -4.72
C THR A 194 -14.99 -12.65 -6.25
N GLY A 195 -15.57 -13.71 -6.82
CA GLY A 195 -15.81 -13.80 -8.25
C GLY A 195 -14.56 -14.23 -9.04
N SER A 196 -14.35 -13.61 -10.19
CA SER A 196 -13.27 -13.96 -11.12
C SER A 196 -12.31 -12.80 -11.32
N VAL A 197 -11.06 -13.10 -11.66
CA VAL A 197 -10.10 -12.10 -12.14
C VAL A 197 -10.56 -11.58 -13.51
N PRO A 198 -10.75 -10.26 -13.71
CA PRO A 198 -11.34 -9.72 -14.93
C PRO A 198 -10.40 -9.86 -16.13
N THR A 199 -10.95 -10.33 -17.25
CA THR A 199 -10.18 -10.53 -18.49
C THR A 199 -9.68 -9.21 -19.08
N ASP A 200 -10.32 -8.08 -18.79
CA ASP A 200 -9.89 -6.75 -19.23
C ASP A 200 -8.45 -6.39 -18.82
N LEU A 201 -7.92 -7.02 -17.76
CA LEU A 201 -6.52 -6.86 -17.38
C LEU A 201 -5.56 -7.29 -18.50
N THR A 202 -5.96 -8.18 -19.42
CA THR A 202 -5.17 -8.59 -20.60
C THR A 202 -4.71 -7.42 -21.46
N ARG A 203 -5.33 -6.23 -21.34
CA ARG A 203 -4.88 -5.00 -22.03
C ARG A 203 -3.46 -4.58 -21.66
N PHE A 204 -2.95 -4.95 -20.49
CA PHE A 204 -1.62 -4.56 -20.02
C PHE A 204 -0.54 -5.51 -20.53
N ASN A 205 0.54 -4.95 -21.09
CA ASN A 205 1.68 -5.76 -21.52
C ASN A 205 2.52 -6.26 -20.35
N SER A 206 2.64 -5.47 -19.28
CA SER A 206 3.43 -5.78 -18.10
C SER A 206 2.64 -5.48 -16.83
N LEU A 207 2.17 -6.54 -16.17
CA LEU A 207 1.43 -6.45 -14.91
C LEU A 207 1.96 -7.51 -13.94
N ASN A 208 2.43 -7.05 -12.78
CA ASN A 208 2.63 -7.88 -11.62
C ASN A 208 1.38 -7.73 -10.74
N VAL A 209 0.59 -8.79 -10.65
CA VAL A 209 -0.68 -8.84 -9.92
C VAL A 209 -0.63 -9.95 -8.87
N PHE A 210 -0.80 -9.57 -7.61
CA PHE A 210 -0.79 -10.46 -6.45
C PHE A 210 -2.19 -10.51 -5.83
N LEU A 211 -2.73 -11.72 -5.70
CA LEU A 211 -4.15 -11.95 -5.41
C LEU A 211 -4.35 -13.02 -4.32
N ARG A 212 -3.28 -13.43 -3.64
CA ARG A 212 -3.34 -14.57 -2.71
C ARG A 212 -4.35 -14.33 -1.60
N ASP A 213 -4.87 -15.40 -1.04
CA ASP A 213 -5.74 -15.35 0.15
C ASP A 213 -6.92 -14.38 0.02
N ASN A 214 -7.61 -14.50 -1.12
CA ASN A 214 -8.93 -13.94 -1.36
C ASN A 214 -9.96 -15.06 -1.48
N ARG A 215 -11.19 -14.72 -1.88
CA ARG A 215 -12.30 -15.66 -2.15
C ARG A 215 -12.57 -15.80 -3.64
N LEU A 216 -11.51 -15.75 -4.45
CA LEU A 216 -11.58 -15.85 -5.92
C LEU A 216 -11.89 -17.28 -6.36
N THR A 217 -12.77 -17.40 -7.34
CA THR A 217 -13.32 -18.67 -7.84
C THR A 217 -13.06 -18.89 -9.34
N GLY A 218 -12.64 -17.86 -10.06
CA GLY A 218 -12.41 -17.94 -11.50
C GLY A 218 -11.19 -17.15 -11.96
N LEU A 219 -10.53 -17.70 -12.98
CA LEU A 219 -9.43 -17.10 -13.70
C LEU A 219 -9.62 -17.43 -15.19
N ASN A 220 -9.79 -16.41 -16.03
CA ASN A 220 -9.94 -16.61 -17.47
C ASN A 220 -8.61 -17.06 -18.09
N SER A 221 -8.65 -18.04 -19.00
CA SER A 221 -7.46 -18.60 -19.64
C SER A 221 -6.67 -17.60 -20.48
N GLU A 222 -7.30 -16.54 -21.01
CA GLU A 222 -6.60 -15.49 -21.80
C GLU A 222 -5.57 -14.72 -20.95
N LEU A 223 -5.78 -14.63 -19.63
CA LEU A 223 -4.80 -14.03 -18.72
C LEU A 223 -3.52 -14.87 -18.64
N CYS A 224 -3.64 -16.18 -18.87
CA CYS A 224 -2.54 -17.14 -18.73
C CYS A 224 -1.54 -17.09 -19.88
N ASP A 225 -1.86 -16.38 -20.97
CA ASP A 225 -0.98 -16.18 -22.14
C ASP A 225 -0.08 -14.94 -22.00
N LYS A 226 -0.25 -14.16 -20.92
CA LYS A 226 0.48 -12.92 -20.67
C LYS A 226 1.88 -13.19 -20.13
N SER A 227 2.76 -13.66 -21.02
CA SER A 227 4.07 -14.21 -20.66
C SER A 227 4.97 -13.34 -19.78
N SER A 228 4.89 -12.00 -19.89
CA SER A 228 5.68 -11.07 -19.08
C SER A 228 5.10 -10.75 -17.70
N TRP A 229 3.90 -11.24 -17.37
CA TRP A 229 3.25 -10.95 -16.10
C TRP A 229 3.90 -11.70 -14.94
N ASN A 230 3.78 -11.11 -13.75
CA ASN A 230 4.36 -11.63 -12.50
C ASN A 230 5.83 -12.00 -12.66
N GLU A 231 6.63 -11.05 -13.13
CA GLU A 231 8.07 -11.23 -13.37
C GLU A 231 8.41 -12.39 -14.32
N GLY A 232 7.48 -12.72 -15.23
CA GLY A 232 7.63 -13.80 -16.21
C GLY A 232 7.08 -15.16 -15.77
N ASP A 233 6.57 -15.27 -14.54
CA ASP A 233 6.03 -16.53 -14.02
C ASP A 233 4.81 -17.02 -14.81
N VAL A 234 3.99 -16.11 -15.35
CA VAL A 234 2.87 -16.49 -16.22
C VAL A 234 3.36 -17.15 -17.50
N GLY A 235 4.44 -16.64 -18.11
CA GLY A 235 5.03 -17.27 -19.30
C GLY A 235 5.62 -18.64 -19.04
N LYS A 236 6.08 -18.89 -17.80
CA LYS A 236 6.70 -20.15 -17.41
C LYS A 236 5.70 -21.19 -16.92
N TYR A 237 4.64 -20.77 -16.23
CA TYR A 237 3.72 -21.66 -15.51
C TYR A 237 2.25 -21.49 -15.92
N GLY A 238 1.96 -20.66 -16.92
CA GLY A 238 0.60 -20.34 -17.36
C GLY A 238 -0.23 -19.75 -16.23
N CYS A 239 -1.47 -20.23 -16.08
CA CYS A 239 -2.41 -19.75 -15.07
C CYS A 239 -1.87 -19.88 -13.64
N ASN A 240 -1.06 -20.91 -13.37
CA ASN A 240 -0.48 -21.12 -12.04
C ASN A 240 0.49 -20.00 -11.67
N GLY A 241 1.07 -19.30 -12.64
CA GLY A 241 1.89 -18.10 -12.42
C GLY A 241 1.09 -16.90 -11.89
N ILE A 242 -0.25 -16.92 -12.02
CA ILE A 242 -1.18 -15.90 -11.50
C ILE A 242 -1.78 -16.37 -10.16
N LEU A 243 -2.43 -17.54 -10.16
CA LEU A 243 -3.05 -18.13 -8.97
C LEU A 243 -2.99 -19.66 -9.04
N CYS A 244 -2.68 -20.30 -7.92
CA CYS A 244 -2.90 -21.72 -7.77
C CYS A 244 -4.40 -22.04 -7.86
N PRO A 245 -4.78 -23.16 -8.51
CA PRO A 245 -6.18 -23.57 -8.59
C PRO A 245 -6.73 -23.96 -7.21
N ALA A 246 -8.05 -23.93 -7.06
CA ALA A 246 -8.69 -24.40 -5.84
C ALA A 246 -8.26 -25.84 -5.52
N GLY A 247 -8.02 -26.11 -4.23
CA GLY A 247 -7.45 -27.35 -3.72
C GLY A 247 -5.93 -27.42 -3.76
N TYR A 248 -5.23 -26.37 -4.20
CA TYR A 248 -3.78 -26.24 -4.20
C TYR A 248 -3.36 -25.00 -3.42
N SER A 249 -2.14 -25.00 -2.89
CA SER A 249 -1.52 -23.82 -2.27
C SER A 249 -0.05 -23.67 -2.66
N ALA A 250 0.46 -22.45 -2.51
CA ALA A 250 1.88 -22.10 -2.61
C ALA A 250 2.12 -20.85 -1.75
N PRO A 251 3.32 -20.56 -1.22
CA PRO A 251 3.53 -19.46 -0.26
C PRO A 251 2.97 -18.09 -0.69
N ASN A 252 3.08 -17.75 -1.98
CA ASN A 252 2.55 -16.51 -2.54
C ASN A 252 1.19 -16.68 -3.26
N GLY A 253 0.48 -17.78 -3.01
CA GLY A 253 -0.76 -18.14 -3.69
C GLY A 253 -0.62 -18.50 -5.17
N ARG A 254 0.61 -18.59 -5.68
CA ARG A 254 0.92 -18.84 -7.10
C ARG A 254 2.24 -19.59 -7.25
N HIS A 255 2.41 -20.27 -8.38
CA HIS A 255 3.68 -20.88 -8.75
C HIS A 255 4.68 -19.76 -9.11
N SER A 256 5.77 -19.69 -8.36
CA SER A 256 6.86 -18.73 -8.56
C SER A 256 8.18 -19.29 -8.03
N SER A 257 9.22 -18.46 -7.97
CA SER A 257 10.49 -18.79 -7.29
C SER A 257 10.32 -19.14 -5.80
N SER A 258 9.24 -18.70 -5.15
CA SER A 258 8.98 -19.00 -3.74
C SER A 258 8.33 -20.37 -3.51
N GLY A 259 7.83 -21.03 -4.56
CA GLY A 259 7.22 -22.34 -4.46
C GLY A 259 6.23 -22.63 -5.58
N GLU A 260 5.94 -23.92 -5.75
CA GLU A 260 5.03 -24.45 -6.75
C GLU A 260 3.65 -24.81 -6.17
N CYS A 261 2.61 -24.76 -7.00
CA CYS A 261 1.25 -25.09 -6.57
C CYS A 261 1.15 -26.57 -6.18
N SER A 262 1.04 -26.82 -4.87
CA SER A 262 1.02 -28.15 -4.28
C SER A 262 -0.39 -28.52 -3.83
N LYS A 263 -0.82 -29.74 -4.13
CA LYS A 263 -2.16 -30.21 -3.81
C LYS A 263 -2.36 -30.30 -2.30
N CYS A 264 -3.48 -29.79 -1.80
CA CYS A 264 -3.81 -29.89 -0.39
C CYS A 264 -4.12 -31.34 0.02
N PRO A 265 -3.66 -31.79 1.22
CA PRO A 265 -3.84 -33.17 1.67
C PRO A 265 -5.31 -33.59 1.82
N ASN A 266 -6.18 -32.66 2.24
CA ASN A 266 -7.60 -32.91 2.46
C ASN A 266 -8.42 -32.26 1.33
N SER A 267 -9.43 -32.99 0.84
CA SER A 267 -10.46 -32.45 -0.05
C SER A 267 -11.19 -31.30 0.66
N GLY A 268 -10.95 -30.06 0.20
CA GLY A 268 -11.49 -28.83 0.81
C GLY A 268 -10.45 -27.94 1.50
N GLY A 269 -9.17 -28.33 1.54
CA GLY A 269 -8.10 -27.55 2.20
C GLY A 269 -7.83 -26.17 1.57
N ALA A 270 -8.31 -25.89 0.36
CA ALA A 270 -8.19 -24.56 -0.25
C ALA A 270 -9.41 -24.33 -1.14
N PRO A 271 -10.54 -23.82 -0.60
CA PRO A 271 -11.78 -23.72 -1.36
C PRO A 271 -11.73 -22.67 -2.48
N TYR A 272 -10.79 -21.73 -2.39
CA TYR A 272 -10.60 -20.64 -3.35
C TYR A 272 -9.28 -20.77 -4.09
N MET A 273 -9.18 -20.12 -5.24
CA MET A 273 -7.93 -19.98 -5.97
C MET A 273 -6.97 -19.08 -5.18
N GLY A 274 -5.68 -19.35 -5.26
CA GLY A 274 -4.66 -18.48 -4.69
C GLY A 274 -4.36 -18.64 -3.22
N ALA A 275 -4.69 -19.79 -2.61
CA ALA A 275 -4.41 -20.02 -1.20
C ALA A 275 -2.89 -20.06 -0.91
N SER A 276 -2.45 -19.35 0.12
CA SER A 276 -1.05 -19.41 0.60
C SER A 276 -0.75 -20.69 1.36
N THR A 277 -1.78 -21.23 2.02
CA THR A 277 -1.70 -22.42 2.87
C THR A 277 -2.94 -23.29 2.67
N CYS A 278 -2.84 -24.56 3.01
CA CYS A 278 -4.00 -25.42 3.10
C CYS A 278 -4.66 -25.25 4.48
N ALA A 279 -5.95 -24.95 4.51
CA ALA A 279 -6.79 -25.07 5.68
C ALA A 279 -6.63 -26.46 6.31
N VAL A 280 -6.28 -26.47 7.57
CA VAL A 280 -6.28 -27.68 8.40
C VAL A 280 -7.74 -27.99 8.70
N ALA A 281 -8.14 -29.26 8.61
CA ALA A 281 -9.50 -29.65 8.97
C ALA A 281 -9.76 -29.24 10.43
N GLU A 282 -10.67 -28.29 10.66
CA GLU A 282 -11.13 -27.98 12.00
C GLU A 282 -11.82 -29.23 12.56
N SER A 283 -11.15 -29.94 13.47
CA SER A 283 -11.86 -30.80 14.40
C SER A 283 -12.71 -29.89 15.27
N SER A 284 -14.03 -30.02 15.19
CA SER A 284 -14.98 -29.40 16.08
C SER A 284 -14.64 -29.69 17.54
N ALA A 285 -13.94 -28.77 18.19
CA ALA A 285 -13.78 -28.72 19.63
C ALA A 285 -13.60 -27.26 20.07
N ASN A 286 -14.60 -26.78 20.81
CA ASN A 286 -14.61 -25.53 21.57
C ASN A 286 -13.22 -25.15 22.08
N THR A 287 -12.72 -23.97 21.70
CA THR A 287 -11.73 -23.28 22.53
C THR A 287 -12.01 -21.79 22.58
N VAL A 288 -12.06 -21.32 23.82
CA VAL A 288 -12.33 -19.97 24.31
C VAL A 288 -11.42 -18.94 23.63
N LEU A 289 -12.00 -17.79 23.29
CA LEU A 289 -11.27 -16.56 22.93
C LEU A 289 -10.28 -16.22 24.06
N VAL A 290 -9.00 -16.49 23.86
CA VAL A 290 -7.92 -15.90 24.65
C VAL A 290 -7.18 -14.95 23.72
N GLY A 291 -7.31 -13.66 23.98
CA GLY A 291 -6.68 -12.60 23.21
C GLY A 291 -5.18 -12.82 23.10
N ALA A 292 -4.70 -12.93 21.87
CA ALA A 292 -3.29 -12.86 21.56
C ALA A 292 -2.91 -11.38 21.42
N THR A 293 -2.34 -10.82 22.48
CA THR A 293 -1.54 -9.59 22.41
C THR A 293 -0.37 -9.82 21.45
N VAL A 294 -0.40 -9.18 20.28
CA VAL A 294 0.73 -9.15 19.36
C VAL A 294 1.76 -8.17 19.93
N ALA A 295 2.84 -8.70 20.49
CA ALA A 295 4.02 -7.91 20.80
C ALA A 295 4.71 -7.56 19.47
N LEU A 296 4.60 -6.30 19.04
CA LEU A 296 5.37 -5.74 17.93
C LEU A 296 6.85 -5.69 18.34
N THR A 297 7.66 -6.64 17.89
CA THR A 297 9.10 -6.44 17.84
C THR A 297 9.42 -5.59 16.62
N MET A 298 9.75 -4.31 16.86
CA MET A 298 10.27 -3.39 15.86
C MET A 298 11.56 -3.93 15.25
N VAL A 299 11.48 -4.39 14.01
CA VAL A 299 12.64 -4.46 13.11
C VAL A 299 12.41 -3.40 12.04
N ILE A 300 13.02 -2.23 12.25
CA ILE A 300 13.12 -1.18 11.24
C ILE A 300 14.12 -1.67 10.20
N SER A 301 13.66 -2.38 9.18
CA SER A 301 14.41 -2.60 7.96
C SER A 301 13.96 -1.57 6.94
N ALA A 302 14.78 -0.53 6.79
CA ALA A 302 14.68 0.45 5.72
C ALA A 302 14.96 -0.24 4.38
N TRP A 303 13.91 -0.62 3.65
CA TRP A 303 14.00 -0.92 2.23
C TRP A 303 12.71 -0.48 1.52
N ILE A 304 12.92 0.42 0.55
CA ILE A 304 12.26 0.60 -0.75
C ILE A 304 11.97 2.09 -1.00
N LEU A 305 13.01 2.76 -1.51
CA LEU A 305 12.92 3.84 -2.49
C LEU A 305 13.77 3.37 -3.68
N SER A 306 13.13 2.64 -4.58
CA SER A 306 13.53 2.38 -5.97
C SER A 306 12.28 2.01 -6.75
#